data_AF-A0A7X6XY36-F1
#
_entry.id   AF-A0A7X6XY36-F1
#
_cell.length_a   1.000
_cell.length_b   1.000
_cell.length_c   1.000
_cell.angle_alpha   90.00
_cell.angle_beta   90.00
_cell.angle_gamma   90.00
#
_symmetry.space_group_name_H-M   'P 1'
#
loop_
_entity.id
_entity.type
_entity.pdbx_description
1 polymer ?
#
loop_
_entity_poly.entity_id
_entity_poly.type
_entity_poly.pdbx_seq_one_letter_code
_entity_poly.pdbx_strand_id
1 'polypeptide(L)'
;GKIVGYNIIYLNDTEGFGSKLGDDSFKEYVESKTSTSLIDVIAGATMSSDAVIAGIDAAKAHFNEEMGIEDDGLGNPNESDEGPKEAALDFGEEIKIFRDISDEEKANITNESEEGSIIKYTVEVPGYAILDSDYDNPEPNIVLVEIDKDAKLIKSVEILEIKDTEGIGTKVDHEEFLEQFKDLSYEDENASVDAVSAATSSSVSIVNAVLAAIESSK
;
A
#
# COMPACT_ATOMS: atom_id res chain seq x y z
N GLY A 1 -11.80 22.18 16.98
CA GLY A 1 -12.34 21.06 17.78
C GLY A 1 -11.92 19.73 17.17
N LYS A 2 -11.76 18.66 17.95
CA LYS A 2 -11.43 17.34 17.40
C LYS A 2 -12.66 16.74 16.68
N ILE A 3 -12.45 16.09 15.53
CA ILE A 3 -13.50 15.30 14.88
C ILE A 3 -13.64 13.97 15.64
N VAL A 4 -14.84 13.65 16.10
CA VAL A 4 -15.08 12.47 16.98
C VAL A 4 -15.88 11.36 16.30
N GLY A 5 -16.27 11.58 15.04
CA GLY A 5 -17.09 10.63 14.31
C GLY A 5 -17.23 11.03 12.86
N TYR A 6 -17.10 10.04 11.99
CA TYR A 6 -17.44 10.13 10.58
C TYR A 6 -18.22 8.88 10.18
N ASN A 7 -19.29 9.05 9.40
CA ASN A 7 -20.07 7.92 8.87
C ASN A 7 -20.75 8.31 7.56
N ILE A 8 -20.56 7.50 6.52
CA ILE A 8 -21.30 7.65 5.27
C ILE A 8 -22.63 6.90 5.39
N ILE A 9 -23.74 7.63 5.35
CA ILE A 9 -25.09 7.05 5.45
C ILE A 9 -25.47 6.30 4.17
N TYR A 10 -24.99 6.78 3.02
CA TYR A 10 -25.23 6.17 1.72
C TYR A 10 -24.13 6.58 0.74
N LEU A 11 -23.47 5.59 0.14
CA LEU A 11 -22.45 5.76 -0.88
C LEU A 11 -22.87 4.96 -2.11
N ASN A 12 -23.03 5.62 -3.24
CA ASN A 12 -23.39 4.98 -4.51
C ASN A 12 -22.23 5.13 -5.49
N ASP A 13 -21.13 4.48 -5.14
CA ASP A 13 -19.87 4.55 -5.88
C ASP A 13 -19.49 3.18 -6.43
N THR A 14 -18.53 3.18 -7.35
CA THR A 14 -17.95 1.94 -7.86
C THR A 14 -17.11 1.30 -6.77
N GLU A 15 -17.36 0.02 -6.48
CA GLU A 15 -16.58 -0.78 -5.54
C GLU A 15 -15.09 -0.75 -5.91
N GLY A 16 -14.22 -0.53 -4.92
CA GLY A 16 -12.77 -0.44 -5.09
C GLY A 16 -12.24 0.95 -5.52
N PHE A 17 -13.12 1.86 -5.96
CA PHE A 17 -12.78 3.24 -6.27
C PHE A 17 -13.29 4.17 -5.17
N GLY A 18 -14.43 4.83 -5.35
CA GLY A 18 -14.95 5.75 -4.35
C GLY A 18 -15.48 5.08 -3.09
N SER A 19 -15.72 3.76 -3.11
CA SER A 19 -16.17 3.01 -1.92
C SER A 19 -15.20 3.11 -0.74
N LYS A 20 -13.92 3.36 -1.01
CA LYS A 20 -12.83 3.48 -0.02
C LYS A 20 -13.05 4.56 1.04
N LEU A 21 -13.88 5.56 0.74
CA LEU A 21 -14.25 6.60 1.70
C LEU A 21 -15.15 6.04 2.82
N GLY A 22 -15.80 4.89 2.60
CA GLY A 22 -16.60 4.21 3.61
C GLY A 22 -15.81 3.28 4.53
N ASP A 23 -14.53 3.05 4.25
CA ASP A 23 -13.71 2.10 4.99
C ASP A 23 -13.30 2.67 6.36
N ASP A 24 -13.10 1.79 7.34
CA ASP A 24 -12.75 2.18 8.71
C ASP A 24 -11.45 2.99 8.75
N SER A 25 -10.51 2.74 7.84
CA SER A 25 -9.24 3.45 7.75
C SER A 25 -9.41 4.92 7.35
N PHE A 26 -10.28 5.24 6.39
CA PHE A 26 -10.58 6.64 6.05
C PHE A 26 -11.33 7.34 7.18
N LYS A 27 -12.22 6.61 7.85
CA LYS A 27 -12.93 7.12 9.03
C LYS A 27 -11.97 7.46 10.17
N GLU A 28 -11.06 6.55 10.53
CA GLU A 28 -10.03 6.80 11.56
C GLU A 28 -9.13 7.97 11.18
N TYR A 29 -8.76 8.08 9.89
CA TYR A 29 -8.04 9.22 9.36
C TYR A 29 -8.80 10.53 9.59
N VAL A 30 -10.08 10.61 9.24
CA VAL A 30 -10.91 11.81 9.48
C VAL A 30 -11.05 12.11 10.98
N GLU A 31 -11.22 11.09 11.82
CA GLU A 31 -11.32 11.23 13.29
C GLU A 31 -9.99 11.63 13.97
N SER A 32 -8.86 11.43 13.29
CA SER A 32 -7.55 11.94 13.76
C SER A 32 -7.41 13.46 13.59
N LYS A 33 -8.25 14.06 12.75
CA LYS A 33 -8.16 15.47 12.33
C LYS A 33 -9.00 16.39 13.22
N THR A 34 -8.83 17.69 13.01
CA THR A 34 -9.56 18.74 13.73
C THR A 34 -10.39 19.59 12.78
N SER A 35 -11.26 20.43 13.33
CA SER A 35 -12.11 21.35 12.57
C SER A 35 -11.36 22.46 11.83
N THR A 36 -10.04 22.57 12.02
CA THR A 36 -9.15 23.47 11.28
C THR A 36 -8.11 22.71 10.46
N SER A 37 -8.24 21.38 10.38
CA SER A 37 -7.34 20.53 9.61
C SER A 37 -7.88 20.34 8.19
N LEU A 38 -6.95 20.31 7.23
CA LEU A 38 -7.24 19.80 5.89
C LEU A 38 -7.46 18.28 5.95
N ILE A 39 -8.38 17.82 5.10
CA ILE A 39 -8.65 16.42 4.83
C ILE A 39 -8.19 16.17 3.40
N ASP A 40 -7.30 15.20 3.21
CA ASP A 40 -6.73 14.88 1.91
C ASP A 40 -7.71 14.02 1.10
N VAL A 41 -7.72 14.20 -0.22
CA VAL A 41 -8.42 13.27 -1.12
C VAL A 41 -7.74 11.90 -1.10
N ILE A 42 -8.51 10.84 -1.33
CA ILE A 42 -7.95 9.50 -1.55
C ILE A 42 -7.55 9.33 -3.02
N ALA A 43 -6.33 8.86 -3.28
CA ALA A 43 -5.84 8.54 -4.63
C ALA A 43 -6.75 7.50 -5.32
N GLY A 44 -7.14 7.78 -6.57
CA GLY A 44 -8.09 6.96 -7.34
C GLY A 44 -9.56 7.11 -6.94
N ALA A 45 -9.86 7.90 -5.91
CA ALA A 45 -11.21 8.23 -5.45
C ALA A 45 -11.44 9.74 -5.33
N THR A 46 -10.73 10.54 -6.14
CA THR A 46 -10.67 12.01 -6.00
C THR A 46 -12.04 12.66 -6.15
N MET A 47 -12.84 12.27 -7.16
CA MET A 47 -14.19 12.82 -7.36
C MET A 47 -15.12 12.57 -6.16
N SER A 48 -15.06 11.36 -5.61
CA SER A 48 -15.87 10.98 -4.44
C SER A 48 -15.34 11.64 -3.17
N SER A 49 -14.02 11.78 -3.07
CA SER A 49 -13.35 12.45 -1.96
C SER A 49 -13.73 13.91 -1.91
N ASP A 50 -13.75 14.61 -3.04
CA ASP A 50 -14.19 16.00 -3.12
C ASP A 50 -15.62 16.17 -2.58
N ALA A 51 -16.54 15.28 -2.95
CA ALA A 51 -17.92 15.33 -2.49
C ALA A 51 -18.05 15.08 -0.98
N VAL A 52 -17.33 14.09 -0.46
CA VAL A 52 -17.31 13.75 0.96
C VAL A 52 -16.66 14.87 1.78
N ILE A 53 -15.50 15.36 1.35
CA ILE A 53 -14.75 16.43 2.01
C ILE A 53 -15.56 17.71 2.03
N ALA A 54 -16.26 18.06 0.94
CA ALA A 54 -17.17 19.20 0.94
C ALA A 54 -18.26 19.09 2.03
N GLY A 55 -18.75 17.88 2.30
CA GLY A 55 -19.67 17.62 3.41
C GLY A 55 -19.02 17.79 4.79
N ILE A 56 -17.79 17.31 4.96
CA ILE A 56 -17.01 17.47 6.20
C ILE A 56 -16.70 18.96 6.43
N ASP A 57 -16.30 19.69 5.39
CA ASP A 57 -16.02 21.12 5.39
C ASP A 57 -17.25 21.93 5.83
N ALA A 58 -18.43 21.61 5.32
CA ALA A 58 -19.67 22.25 5.77
C ALA A 58 -19.94 22.03 7.27
N ALA A 59 -19.64 20.82 7.79
CA ALA A 59 -19.79 20.52 9.21
C ALA A 59 -18.73 21.25 10.08
N LYS A 60 -17.48 21.32 9.61
CA LYS A 60 -16.39 22.07 10.26
C LYS A 60 -16.72 23.55 10.35
N ALA A 61 -17.19 24.15 9.25
CA ALA A 61 -17.56 25.56 9.18
C ALA A 61 -18.65 25.91 10.21
N HIS A 62 -19.72 25.10 10.28
CA HIS A 62 -20.79 25.30 11.26
C HIS A 62 -20.28 25.17 12.70
N PHE A 63 -19.43 24.18 12.99
CA PHE A 63 -18.85 24.00 14.31
C PHE A 63 -17.94 25.17 14.71
N ASN A 64 -17.10 25.65 13.80
CA ASN A 64 -16.20 26.76 14.06
C ASN A 64 -16.97 28.06 14.32
N GLU A 65 -18.02 28.33 13.55
CA GLU A 65 -18.93 29.47 13.78
C GLU A 65 -19.59 29.42 15.16
N GLU A 66 -20.16 28.28 15.55
CA GLU A 66 -20.81 28.11 16.86
C GLU A 66 -19.83 28.27 18.03
N MET A 67 -18.59 27.83 17.86
CA MET A 67 -17.55 27.84 18.90
C MET A 67 -16.71 29.12 18.91
N GLY A 68 -16.93 30.04 17.96
CA GLY A 68 -16.16 31.28 17.83
C GLY A 68 -14.69 31.06 17.44
N ILE A 69 -14.42 30.03 16.65
CA ILE A 69 -13.09 29.76 16.08
C ILE A 69 -12.92 30.63 14.83
N GLU A 70 -11.80 31.35 14.70
CA GLU A 70 -11.58 32.30 13.58
C GLU A 70 -11.42 31.64 12.21
N ASP A 71 -11.05 30.37 12.19
CA ASP A 71 -10.87 29.54 10.99
C ASP A 71 -12.23 29.11 10.43
N ASP A 72 -12.43 29.26 9.11
CA ASP A 72 -13.71 28.94 8.45
C ASP A 72 -13.91 27.43 8.22
N GLY A 73 -12.92 26.60 8.58
CA GLY A 73 -12.96 25.15 8.45
C GLY A 73 -12.91 24.65 7.02
N LEU A 74 -12.80 25.53 6.02
CA LEU A 74 -12.79 25.17 4.61
C LEU A 74 -11.36 24.92 4.14
N GLY A 75 -11.20 23.91 3.28
CA GLY A 75 -9.90 23.59 2.69
C GLY A 75 -10.04 23.25 1.22
N ASN A 76 -9.00 23.53 0.44
CA ASN A 76 -8.85 22.86 -0.85
C ASN A 76 -8.12 21.54 -0.60
N PRO A 77 -8.79 20.37 -0.74
CA PRO A 77 -8.16 19.08 -0.45
C PRO A 77 -7.08 18.70 -1.49
N ASN A 78 -6.96 19.46 -2.59
CA ASN A 78 -5.87 19.35 -3.55
C ASN A 78 -4.69 20.31 -3.26
N GLU A 79 -4.76 21.12 -2.20
CA GLU A 79 -3.69 22.04 -1.76
C GLU A 79 -3.01 21.59 -0.46
N SER A 80 -3.24 20.35 -0.03
CA SER A 80 -2.44 19.83 1.08
C SER A 80 -0.98 19.66 0.66
N ASP A 81 -0.06 20.00 1.57
CA ASP A 81 1.38 19.83 1.36
C ASP A 81 1.77 18.35 1.17
N GLU A 82 0.89 17.41 1.57
CA GLU A 82 1.08 15.97 1.51
C GLU A 82 0.48 15.33 0.23
N GLY A 83 -0.32 16.07 -0.55
CA GLY A 83 -0.97 15.56 -1.76
C GLY A 83 -2.08 14.53 -1.51
N PRO A 84 -2.63 13.88 -2.56
CA PRO A 84 -3.60 12.81 -2.42
C PRO A 84 -3.06 11.68 -1.53
N LYS A 85 -3.81 11.31 -0.50
CA LYS A 85 -3.47 10.21 0.37
C LYS A 85 -3.79 8.89 -0.32
N GLU A 86 -2.88 7.92 -0.25
CA GLU A 86 -3.21 6.57 -0.71
C GLU A 86 -4.29 5.93 0.16
N ALA A 87 -5.09 5.06 -0.44
CA ALA A 87 -6.10 4.33 0.31
C ALA A 87 -5.40 3.30 1.21
N ALA A 88 -5.56 3.45 2.53
CA ALA A 88 -4.98 2.51 3.48
C ALA A 88 -5.38 1.08 3.14
N LEU A 89 -4.46 0.16 3.40
CA LEU A 89 -4.65 -1.23 3.03
C LEU A 89 -5.48 -1.98 4.06
N ASP A 90 -6.29 -2.90 3.56
CA ASP A 90 -6.80 -3.99 4.37
C ASP A 90 -5.85 -5.18 4.23
N PHE A 91 -5.46 -5.75 5.36
CA PHE A 91 -4.50 -6.84 5.43
C PHE A 91 -5.21 -8.16 5.72
N GLY A 92 -4.85 -9.17 4.94
CA GLY A 92 -5.39 -10.52 4.97
C GLY A 92 -4.50 -11.49 5.73
N GLU A 93 -4.43 -12.74 5.24
CA GLU A 93 -3.63 -13.79 5.88
C GLU A 93 -2.12 -13.52 5.77
N GLU A 94 -1.39 -13.90 6.82
CA GLU A 94 0.08 -13.85 6.85
C GLU A 94 0.69 -14.80 5.81
N ILE A 95 1.67 -14.29 5.06
CA ILE A 95 2.51 -15.04 4.14
C ILE A 95 3.89 -15.22 4.77
N LYS A 96 4.25 -16.47 5.08
CA LYS A 96 5.61 -16.81 5.53
C LYS A 96 6.62 -16.58 4.41
N ILE A 97 7.71 -15.87 4.69
CA ILE A 97 8.79 -15.65 3.73
C ILE A 97 9.40 -16.99 3.32
N PHE A 98 9.74 -17.83 4.30
CA PHE A 98 10.34 -19.14 4.06
C PHE A 98 9.25 -20.19 3.87
N ARG A 99 9.11 -20.66 2.63
CA ARG A 99 8.16 -21.70 2.22
C ARG A 99 8.62 -22.36 0.92
N ASP A 100 8.09 -23.54 0.63
CA ASP A 100 8.31 -24.19 -0.66
C ASP A 100 7.57 -23.42 -1.77
N ILE A 101 8.28 -23.12 -2.86
CA ILE A 101 7.73 -22.41 -4.03
C ILE A 101 7.68 -23.37 -5.23
N SER A 102 6.54 -23.36 -5.94
CA SER A 102 6.38 -24.13 -7.17
C SER A 102 7.28 -23.59 -8.29
N ASP A 103 7.63 -24.43 -9.28
CA ASP A 103 8.49 -23.99 -10.38
C ASP A 103 7.89 -22.82 -11.19
N GLU A 104 6.57 -22.71 -11.24
CA GLU A 104 5.83 -21.67 -11.96
C GLU A 104 5.85 -20.31 -11.26
N GLU A 105 6.11 -20.29 -9.95
CA GLU A 105 6.12 -19.10 -9.10
C GLU A 105 7.54 -18.62 -8.76
N LYS A 106 8.57 -19.36 -9.20
CA LYS A 106 9.97 -19.05 -8.91
C LYS A 106 10.38 -17.72 -9.51
N ALA A 107 10.96 -16.88 -8.68
CA ALA A 107 11.58 -15.65 -9.12
C ALA A 107 12.99 -15.89 -9.68
N ASN A 108 13.44 -14.99 -10.55
CA ASN A 108 14.73 -15.02 -11.21
C ASN A 108 15.51 -13.74 -10.92
N ILE A 109 16.76 -13.87 -10.46
CA ILE A 109 17.65 -12.72 -10.28
C ILE A 109 18.21 -12.30 -11.63
N THR A 110 17.91 -11.08 -12.06
CA THR A 110 18.39 -10.53 -13.33
C THR A 110 19.57 -9.60 -13.17
N ASN A 111 19.73 -9.00 -12.00
CA ASN A 111 20.87 -8.14 -11.68
C ASN A 111 21.24 -8.26 -10.20
N GLU A 112 22.53 -8.11 -9.93
CA GLU A 112 23.11 -8.11 -8.59
C GLU A 112 24.18 -7.03 -8.51
N SER A 113 24.14 -6.23 -7.45
CA SER A 113 25.21 -5.28 -7.12
C SER A 113 25.49 -5.29 -5.63
N GLU A 114 26.77 -5.15 -5.27
CA GLU A 114 27.21 -5.17 -3.88
C GLU A 114 27.97 -3.90 -3.54
N GLU A 115 27.54 -3.21 -2.48
CA GLU A 115 28.20 -2.04 -1.91
C GLU A 115 28.40 -2.23 -0.41
N GLY A 116 29.56 -2.76 -0.02
CA GLY A 116 29.88 -3.04 1.38
C GLY A 116 29.07 -4.21 1.94
N SER A 117 28.28 -3.97 2.99
CA SER A 117 27.36 -4.97 3.55
C SER A 117 26.04 -5.06 2.79
N ILE A 118 25.75 -4.10 1.91
CA ILE A 118 24.48 -4.05 1.18
C ILE A 118 24.61 -4.78 -0.15
N ILE A 119 23.72 -5.74 -0.39
CA ILE A 119 23.51 -6.35 -1.71
C ILE A 119 22.15 -5.90 -2.23
N LYS A 120 22.12 -5.46 -3.49
CA LYS A 120 20.89 -5.13 -4.21
C LYS A 120 20.65 -6.15 -5.30
N TYR A 121 19.45 -6.72 -5.31
CA TYR A 121 18.99 -7.67 -6.30
C TYR A 121 17.84 -7.07 -7.11
N THR A 122 17.97 -7.07 -8.44
CA THR A 122 16.81 -6.91 -9.33
C THR A 122 16.26 -8.29 -9.63
N VAL A 123 14.98 -8.48 -9.33
CA VAL A 123 14.31 -9.77 -9.36
C VAL A 123 13.12 -9.69 -10.32
N GLU A 124 13.09 -10.54 -11.34
CA GLU A 124 11.89 -10.83 -12.11
C GLU A 124 11.09 -11.91 -11.39
N VAL A 125 9.81 -11.67 -11.13
CA VAL A 125 8.96 -12.63 -10.41
C VAL A 125 7.61 -12.79 -11.11
N PRO A 126 7.12 -14.04 -11.28
CA PRO A 126 5.77 -14.28 -11.78
C PRO A 126 4.72 -13.57 -10.92
N GLY A 127 3.96 -12.67 -11.55
CA GLY A 127 2.80 -12.01 -10.95
C GLY A 127 1.51 -12.78 -11.19
N TYR A 128 0.40 -12.25 -10.67
CA TYR A 128 -0.94 -12.74 -10.99
C TYR A 128 -1.16 -12.86 -12.50
N ALA A 129 -0.74 -11.86 -13.28
CA ALA A 129 -0.94 -11.86 -14.74
C ALA A 129 -0.25 -13.03 -15.45
N ILE A 130 0.88 -13.54 -14.94
CA ILE A 130 1.55 -14.71 -15.50
C ILE A 130 0.87 -16.01 -15.07
N LEU A 131 0.42 -16.07 -13.81
CA LEU A 131 -0.18 -17.27 -13.23
C LEU A 131 -1.63 -17.49 -13.70
N ASP A 132 -2.29 -16.42 -14.14
CA ASP A 132 -3.62 -16.47 -14.75
C ASP A 132 -3.52 -16.69 -16.26
N SER A 133 -4.23 -17.72 -16.76
CA SER A 133 -4.21 -18.09 -18.18
C SER A 133 -4.96 -17.12 -19.11
N ASP A 134 -5.68 -16.14 -18.55
CA ASP A 134 -6.53 -15.23 -19.33
C ASP A 134 -5.76 -14.03 -19.92
N TYR A 135 -4.49 -13.85 -19.56
CA TYR A 135 -3.65 -12.77 -20.07
C TYR A 135 -2.91 -13.18 -21.34
N ASP A 136 -2.91 -12.29 -22.34
CA ASP A 136 -2.13 -12.48 -23.57
C ASP A 136 -0.71 -11.94 -23.38
N ASN A 137 0.29 -12.80 -23.52
CA ASN A 137 1.71 -12.49 -23.35
C ASN A 137 2.04 -11.71 -22.06
N PRO A 138 1.72 -12.26 -20.88
CA PRO A 138 1.99 -11.58 -19.62
C PRO A 138 3.49 -11.43 -19.36
N GLU A 139 3.86 -10.31 -18.74
CA GLU A 139 5.22 -9.98 -18.33
C GLU A 139 5.37 -10.16 -16.80
N PRO A 140 6.57 -10.46 -16.29
CA PRO A 140 6.79 -10.60 -14.86
C PRO A 140 6.75 -9.24 -14.16
N ASN A 141 6.51 -9.27 -12.85
CA ASN A 141 6.78 -8.13 -11.99
C ASN A 141 8.30 -7.99 -11.82
N ILE A 142 8.80 -6.77 -11.68
CA ILE A 142 10.21 -6.47 -11.44
C ILE A 142 10.34 -5.79 -10.09
N VAL A 143 11.12 -6.39 -9.18
CA VAL A 143 11.28 -5.94 -7.81
C VAL A 143 12.76 -5.71 -7.51
N LEU A 144 13.08 -4.60 -6.87
CA LEU A 144 14.39 -4.32 -6.30
C LEU A 144 14.37 -4.68 -4.81
N VAL A 145 15.24 -5.60 -4.41
CA VAL A 145 15.38 -6.00 -3.00
C VAL A 145 16.77 -5.64 -2.53
N GLU A 146 16.85 -4.85 -1.47
CA GLU A 146 18.10 -4.54 -0.79
C GLU A 146 18.18 -5.29 0.53
N ILE A 147 19.31 -5.95 0.77
CA ILE A 147 19.57 -6.66 2.02
C ILE A 147 20.90 -6.23 2.60
N ASP A 148 21.02 -6.30 3.92
CA ASP A 148 22.28 -6.21 4.63
C ASP A 148 22.77 -7.63 4.98
N LYS A 149 23.82 -8.07 4.29
CA LYS A 149 24.35 -9.43 4.41
C LYS A 149 25.06 -9.70 5.74
N ASP A 150 25.52 -8.65 6.42
CA ASP A 150 26.23 -8.76 7.69
C ASP A 150 25.24 -8.75 8.86
N ALA A 151 24.25 -7.84 8.81
CA ALA A 151 23.19 -7.74 9.81
C ALA A 151 22.09 -8.80 9.64
N LYS A 152 22.03 -9.45 8.47
CA LYS A 152 20.98 -10.40 8.07
C LYS A 152 19.58 -9.80 8.13
N LEU A 153 19.46 -8.57 7.62
CA LEU A 153 18.22 -7.80 7.58
C LEU A 153 17.85 -7.45 6.14
N ILE A 154 16.56 -7.40 5.83
CA ILE A 154 16.06 -6.75 4.62
C ILE A 154 16.11 -5.23 4.85
N LYS A 155 16.71 -4.48 3.94
CA LYS A 155 16.80 -3.01 4.03
C LYS A 155 15.65 -2.29 3.34
N SER A 156 15.27 -2.75 2.15
CA SER A 156 14.13 -2.22 1.41
C SER A 156 13.64 -3.21 0.36
N VAL A 157 12.38 -3.05 0.01
CA VAL A 157 11.74 -3.69 -1.13
C VAL A 157 11.07 -2.58 -1.92
N GLU A 158 11.39 -2.48 -3.21
CA GLU A 158 10.83 -1.49 -4.12
C GLU A 158 10.31 -2.21 -5.36
N ILE A 159 9.11 -1.88 -5.81
CA ILE A 159 8.54 -2.45 -7.03
C ILE A 159 8.92 -1.53 -8.19
N LEU A 160 9.74 -2.03 -9.11
CA LEU A 160 10.16 -1.27 -10.29
C LEU A 160 9.09 -1.35 -11.40
N GLU A 161 8.49 -2.52 -11.57
CA GLU A 161 7.37 -2.74 -12.49
C GLU A 161 6.37 -3.73 -11.91
N ILE A 162 5.08 -3.39 -11.95
CA ILE A 162 3.98 -4.30 -11.65
C ILE A 162 3.08 -4.47 -12.88
N LYS A 163 2.84 -5.73 -13.24
CA LYS A 163 2.08 -6.13 -14.44
C LYS A 163 0.73 -6.77 -14.10
N ASP A 164 0.41 -6.82 -12.81
CA ASP A 164 -0.86 -7.33 -12.32
C ASP A 164 -2.01 -6.35 -12.53
N THR A 165 -3.24 -6.79 -12.25
CA THR A 165 -4.46 -6.02 -12.49
C THR A 165 -4.45 -4.66 -11.80
N GLU A 166 -4.57 -3.59 -12.59
CA GLU A 166 -4.66 -2.22 -12.10
C GLU A 166 -5.80 -2.07 -11.07
N GLY A 167 -5.48 -1.45 -9.93
CA GLY A 167 -6.42 -1.21 -8.84
C GLY A 167 -6.70 -2.43 -7.95
N ILE A 168 -6.19 -3.61 -8.30
CA ILE A 168 -6.25 -4.82 -7.47
C ILE A 168 -4.83 -5.24 -7.10
N GLY A 169 -4.09 -5.84 -8.03
CA GLY A 169 -2.74 -6.34 -7.80
C GLY A 169 -1.75 -5.20 -7.53
N THR A 170 -1.94 -4.04 -8.15
CA THR A 170 -1.08 -2.86 -7.95
C THR A 170 -1.12 -2.29 -6.53
N LYS A 171 -2.03 -2.75 -5.67
CA LYS A 171 -2.08 -2.33 -4.26
C LYS A 171 -0.86 -2.73 -3.45
N VAL A 172 -0.07 -3.71 -3.90
CA VAL A 172 1.17 -4.11 -3.20
C VAL A 172 2.30 -3.10 -3.35
N ASP A 173 2.15 -2.07 -4.19
CA ASP A 173 3.11 -0.96 -4.28
C ASP A 173 2.88 0.12 -3.20
N HIS A 174 1.89 -0.10 -2.33
CA HIS A 174 1.60 0.81 -1.22
C HIS A 174 2.67 0.71 -0.12
N GLU A 175 3.07 1.85 0.43
CA GLU A 175 4.12 1.96 1.45
C GLU A 175 3.88 1.04 2.66
N GLU A 176 2.66 1.03 3.22
CA GLU A 176 2.31 0.15 4.36
C GLU A 176 2.59 -1.35 4.12
N PHE A 177 2.50 -1.86 2.89
CA PHE A 177 2.87 -3.25 2.60
C PHE A 177 4.38 -3.42 2.49
N LEU A 178 5.06 -2.53 1.76
CA LEU A 178 6.51 -2.59 1.55
C LEU A 178 7.30 -2.37 2.84
N GLU A 179 6.78 -1.57 3.77
CA GLU A 179 7.40 -1.33 5.08
C GLU A 179 7.43 -2.56 5.98
N GLN A 180 6.54 -3.55 5.77
CA GLN A 180 6.55 -4.80 6.57
C GLN A 180 7.86 -5.59 6.38
N PHE A 181 8.53 -5.42 5.25
CA PHE A 181 9.80 -6.09 4.97
C PHE A 181 10.98 -5.38 5.63
N LYS A 182 10.86 -4.09 5.93
CA LYS A 182 11.99 -3.27 6.37
C LYS A 182 12.50 -3.73 7.74
N ASP A 183 13.81 -3.91 7.82
CA ASP A 183 14.54 -4.39 8.99
C ASP A 183 14.05 -5.75 9.52
N LEU A 184 13.27 -6.49 8.72
CA LEU A 184 12.91 -7.86 9.03
C LEU A 184 14.16 -8.73 8.92
N SER A 185 14.39 -9.56 9.94
CA SER A 185 15.53 -10.49 9.95
C SER A 185 15.21 -11.75 9.16
N TYR A 186 16.06 -12.06 8.19
CA TYR A 186 15.96 -13.29 7.41
C TYR A 186 16.73 -14.47 8.05
N GLU A 187 17.15 -14.33 9.31
CA GLU A 187 17.55 -15.46 10.17
C GLU A 187 16.36 -16.08 10.90
N ASP A 188 15.23 -15.36 11.01
CA ASP A 188 14.01 -15.88 11.60
C ASP A 188 13.25 -16.72 10.56
N GLU A 189 13.31 -18.04 10.68
CA GLU A 189 12.58 -18.97 9.81
C GLU A 189 11.05 -18.80 9.87
N ASN A 190 10.53 -18.10 10.88
CA ASN A 190 9.09 -17.81 11.02
C ASN A 190 8.70 -16.43 10.49
N ALA A 191 9.65 -15.66 9.93
CA ALA A 191 9.34 -14.36 9.36
C ALA A 191 8.19 -14.42 8.35
N SER A 192 7.25 -13.49 8.49
CA SER A 192 6.06 -13.35 7.67
C SER A 192 5.71 -11.88 7.47
N VAL A 193 4.88 -11.63 6.46
CA VAL A 193 4.24 -10.34 6.20
C VAL A 193 2.75 -10.60 5.95
N ASP A 194 1.89 -9.64 6.25
CA ASP A 194 0.48 -9.70 5.95
C ASP A 194 0.23 -9.51 4.45
N ALA A 195 -0.57 -10.38 3.85
CA ALA A 195 -1.02 -10.21 2.47
C ALA A 195 -1.92 -8.98 2.34
N VAL A 196 -1.87 -8.28 1.20
CA VAL A 196 -2.87 -7.27 0.89
C VAL A 196 -4.18 -7.95 0.50
N SER A 197 -5.28 -7.60 1.19
CA SER A 197 -6.61 -8.14 0.91
C SER A 197 -7.02 -7.91 -0.54
N ALA A 198 -7.58 -8.96 -1.15
CA ALA A 198 -7.92 -9.04 -2.58
C ALA A 198 -6.73 -8.92 -3.56
N ALA A 199 -5.48 -8.82 -3.08
CA ALA A 199 -4.26 -8.80 -3.88
C ALA A 199 -3.28 -9.90 -3.40
N THR A 200 -3.82 -11.05 -2.99
CA THR A 200 -3.06 -12.14 -2.36
C THR A 200 -1.98 -12.70 -3.30
N SER A 201 -2.30 -12.94 -4.57
CA SER A 201 -1.31 -13.46 -5.54
C SER A 201 -0.18 -12.46 -5.81
N SER A 202 -0.50 -11.17 -5.90
CA SER A 202 0.50 -10.11 -6.03
C SER A 202 1.35 -10.01 -4.77
N SER A 203 0.76 -10.17 -3.58
CA SER A 203 1.50 -10.19 -2.31
C SER A 203 2.46 -11.38 -2.27
N VAL A 204 2.00 -12.58 -2.65
CA VAL A 204 2.82 -13.80 -2.77
C VAL A 204 3.98 -13.58 -3.75
N SER A 205 3.72 -12.92 -4.89
CA SER A 205 4.73 -12.55 -5.89
C SER A 205 5.85 -11.70 -5.29
N ILE A 206 5.53 -10.63 -4.56
CA ILE A 206 6.56 -9.79 -3.92
C ILE A 206 7.34 -10.57 -2.84
N VAL A 207 6.65 -11.40 -2.04
CA VAL A 207 7.34 -12.23 -1.05
C VAL A 207 8.26 -13.27 -1.71
N ASN A 208 7.88 -13.82 -2.88
CA ASN A 208 8.74 -14.72 -3.65
C ASN A 208 10.01 -14.02 -4.15
N ALA A 209 9.91 -12.75 -4.55
CA ALA A 209 11.08 -11.97 -4.94
C ALA A 209 12.04 -11.76 -3.77
N VAL A 210 11.49 -11.43 -2.59
CA VAL A 210 12.27 -11.30 -1.34
C VAL A 210 12.94 -12.62 -0.97
N LEU A 211 12.21 -13.74 -1.05
CA LEU A 211 12.78 -15.07 -0.79
C LEU A 211 13.95 -15.38 -1.74
N ALA A 212 13.80 -15.14 -3.04
CA ALA A 212 14.86 -15.38 -4.02
C ALA A 212 16.12 -14.53 -3.78
N ALA A 213 15.94 -13.27 -3.36
CA ALA A 213 17.05 -12.40 -2.95
C ALA A 213 17.76 -12.94 -1.70
N ILE A 214 16.99 -13.37 -0.69
CA ILE A 214 17.55 -13.99 0.54
C ILE A 214 18.32 -15.26 0.19
N GLU A 215 17.78 -16.15 -0.64
CA GLU A 215 18.44 -17.39 -1.05
C GLU A 215 19.73 -17.13 -1.82
N SER A 216 19.75 -16.09 -2.65
CA SER A 216 20.92 -15.70 -3.45
C SER A 216 22.01 -15.02 -2.61
N SER A 217 21.69 -14.57 -1.39
CA SER A 217 22.63 -13.91 -0.47
C SER A 217 23.43 -14.85 0.43
N LYS A 218 23.10 -16.14 0.41
CA LYS A 218 23.71 -17.18 1.25
C LYS A 218 24.97 -17.74 0.61
#